data_AF-A0A2E4IZ37-F1
#
_entry.id   AF-A0A2E4IZ37-F1
#
_cell.length_a   1.000
_cell.length_b   1.000
_cell.length_c   1.000
_cell.angle_alpha   90.00
_cell.angle_beta   90.00
_cell.angle_gamma   90.00
#
_symmetry.space_group_name_H-M   'P 1'
#
loop_
_entity.id
_entity.type
_entity.pdbx_description
1 polymer ?
#
loop_
_entity_poly.entity_id
_entity_poly.type
_entity_poly.pdbx_seq_one_letter_code
_entity_poly.pdbx_strand_id
1 'polypeptide(L)'
;MKKWIYLIAPVIMLVIFTFFYFSHAEEMAQREEIRKERVAAELQAEAERKAKIEEDARIDAEKRTAEREAKAEKREADRIAKWDAETKDIRMATIGHKAEADTHAANIASLEIELDSLRQSTAKTNAAELALEKRVEMARIAKRNAELEIQRKTEMMIRTAERSAVAQMPPPPVPTKRRR
;
A
#
# COMPACT_ATOMS: atom_id res chain seq x y z
N MET A 1 28.14 132.75 8.99
CA MET A 1 28.65 131.36 9.01
C MET A 1 27.80 130.45 9.91
N LYS A 2 26.53 130.20 9.57
CA LYS A 2 25.63 129.29 10.35
C LYS A 2 24.80 128.32 9.48
N LYS A 3 24.78 128.50 8.16
CA LYS A 3 23.99 127.68 7.21
C LYS A 3 24.70 126.37 6.79
N TRP A 4 26.02 126.29 6.92
CA TRP A 4 26.81 125.11 6.55
C TRP A 4 26.75 123.98 7.60
N ILE A 5 26.45 124.28 8.86
CA ILE A 5 26.32 123.29 9.94
C ILE A 5 25.11 122.36 9.71
N TYR A 6 24.01 122.88 9.17
CA TYR A 6 22.82 122.08 8.84
C TYR A 6 23.00 121.16 7.62
N LEU A 7 24.08 121.32 6.85
CA LEU A 7 24.40 120.48 5.69
C LEU A 7 25.48 119.44 6.05
N ILE A 8 26.50 119.85 6.79
CA ILE A 8 27.63 118.97 7.17
C ILE A 8 27.18 117.85 8.11
N ALA A 9 26.33 118.15 9.10
CA ALA A 9 25.84 117.15 10.04
C ALA A 9 25.03 116.00 9.37
N PRO A 10 24.04 116.25 8.50
CA PRO A 10 23.33 115.17 7.81
C PRO A 10 24.22 114.43 6.79
N VAL A 11 25.19 115.09 6.16
CA VAL A 11 26.12 114.40 5.24
C VAL A 11 27.04 113.44 6.00
N ILE A 12 27.58 113.84 7.16
CA ILE A 12 28.39 112.95 8.01
C ILE A 12 27.55 111.78 8.54
N MET A 13 26.32 112.05 9.00
CA MET A 13 25.37 110.98 9.40
C MET A 13 25.07 110.02 8.24
N LEU A 14 24.91 110.53 7.01
CA LEU A 14 24.63 109.71 5.83
C LEU A 14 25.83 108.84 5.46
N VAL A 15 27.06 109.37 5.54
CA VAL A 15 28.28 108.58 5.30
C VAL A 15 28.43 107.47 6.34
N ILE A 16 28.24 107.77 7.63
CA ILE A 16 28.28 106.77 8.72
C ILE A 16 27.18 105.71 8.51
N PHE A 17 25.97 106.14 8.15
CA PHE A 17 24.86 105.24 7.87
C PHE A 17 25.14 104.32 6.69
N THR A 18 25.70 104.84 5.58
CA THR A 18 26.03 104.00 4.41
C THR A 18 27.11 102.97 4.73
N PHE A 19 28.13 103.32 5.52
CA PHE A 19 29.17 102.38 5.94
C PHE A 19 28.60 101.26 6.82
N PHE A 20 27.75 101.59 7.80
CA PHE A 20 27.08 100.60 8.64
C PHE A 20 26.08 99.74 7.86
N TYR A 21 25.37 100.32 6.89
CA TYR A 21 24.42 99.60 6.04
C TYR A 21 25.12 98.56 5.16
N PHE A 22 26.22 98.93 4.49
CA PHE A 22 26.98 97.98 3.67
C PHE A 22 27.66 96.89 4.52
N SER A 23 28.21 97.24 5.68
CA SER A 23 28.77 96.25 6.63
C SER A 23 27.71 95.25 7.11
N HIS A 24 26.50 95.70 7.43
CA HIS A 24 25.42 94.78 7.82
C HIS A 24 24.82 94.03 6.63
N ALA A 25 24.81 94.60 5.43
CA ALA A 25 24.35 93.89 4.23
C ALA A 25 25.28 92.73 3.88
N GLU A 26 26.61 92.91 3.99
CA GLU A 26 27.59 91.83 3.79
C GLU A 26 27.51 90.76 4.89
N GLU A 27 27.38 91.14 6.16
CA GLU A 27 27.16 90.19 7.26
C GLU A 27 25.87 89.37 7.07
N MET A 28 24.79 89.99 6.59
CA MET A 28 23.54 89.29 6.30
C MET A 28 23.67 88.36 5.09
N ALA A 29 24.38 88.78 4.04
CA ALA A 29 24.65 87.94 2.88
C ALA A 29 25.48 86.69 3.26
N GLN A 30 26.55 86.86 4.05
CA GLN A 30 27.36 85.73 4.54
C GLN A 30 26.56 84.81 5.46
N ARG A 31 25.71 85.36 6.34
CA ARG A 31 24.82 84.55 7.18
C ARG A 31 23.81 83.77 6.37
N GLU A 32 23.29 84.33 5.28
CA GLU A 32 22.40 83.62 4.36
C GLU A 32 23.10 82.51 3.59
N GLU A 33 24.32 82.73 3.11
CA GLU A 33 25.11 81.67 2.44
C GLU A 33 25.42 80.52 3.38
N ILE A 34 25.89 80.81 4.60
CA ILE A 34 26.15 79.79 5.63
C ILE A 34 24.86 79.04 5.98
N ARG A 35 23.70 79.72 6.02
CA ARG A 35 22.40 79.07 6.23
C ARG A 35 22.04 78.15 5.07
N LYS A 36 22.23 78.60 3.83
CA LYS A 36 21.96 77.80 2.62
C LYS A 36 22.84 76.56 2.57
N GLU A 37 24.13 76.70 2.89
CA GLU A 37 25.07 75.57 2.96
C GLU A 37 24.69 74.58 4.06
N ARG A 38 24.32 75.06 5.26
CA ARG A 38 23.86 74.19 6.35
C ARG A 38 22.57 73.45 5.99
N VAL A 39 21.60 74.16 5.41
CA VAL A 39 20.35 73.55 4.95
C VAL A 39 20.61 72.54 3.82
N ALA A 40 21.52 72.83 2.90
CA ALA A 40 21.90 71.88 1.84
C ALA A 40 22.60 70.63 2.41
N ALA A 41 23.49 70.80 3.39
CA ALA A 41 24.16 69.68 4.05
C ALA A 41 23.19 68.82 4.89
N GLU A 42 22.24 69.44 5.59
CA GLU A 42 21.18 68.75 6.33
C GLU A 42 20.26 67.97 5.38
N LEU A 43 19.86 68.57 4.25
CA LEU A 43 19.06 67.90 3.22
C LEU A 43 19.78 66.70 2.60
N GLN A 44 21.09 66.82 2.33
CA GLN A 44 21.88 65.70 1.83
C GLN A 44 22.00 64.58 2.87
N ALA A 45 22.28 64.92 4.13
CA ALA A 45 22.37 63.93 5.21
C ALA A 45 21.02 63.23 5.45
N GLU A 46 19.90 63.94 5.36
CA GLU A 46 18.57 63.33 5.43
C GLU A 46 18.27 62.45 4.20
N ALA A 47 18.65 62.87 3.00
CA ALA A 47 18.48 62.08 1.78
C ALA A 47 19.29 60.77 1.83
N GLU A 48 20.55 60.82 2.27
CA GLU A 48 21.38 59.63 2.45
C GLU A 48 20.84 58.69 3.53
N ARG A 49 20.31 59.23 4.63
CA ARG A 49 19.65 58.41 5.67
C ARG A 49 18.40 57.74 5.14
N LYS A 50 17.56 58.47 4.39
CA LYS A 50 16.36 57.92 3.76
C LYS A 50 16.73 56.83 2.74
N ALA A 51 17.73 57.06 1.90
CA ALA A 51 18.21 56.08 0.92
C ALA A 51 18.71 54.79 1.59
N LYS A 52 19.50 54.89 2.67
CA LYS A 52 19.99 53.71 3.42
C LYS A 52 18.85 52.93 4.07
N ILE A 53 17.87 53.62 4.67
CA ILE A 53 16.69 52.98 5.27
C ILE A 53 15.86 52.26 4.19
N GLU A 54 15.69 52.87 3.02
CA GLU A 54 14.97 52.24 1.90
C GLU A 54 15.72 51.02 1.35
N GLU A 55 17.05 51.09 1.22
CA GLU A 55 17.88 49.98 0.77
C GLU A 55 17.86 48.81 1.77
N ASP A 56 18.04 49.09 3.07
CA ASP A 56 17.96 48.08 4.12
C ASP A 56 16.56 47.44 4.19
N ALA A 57 15.51 48.23 4.02
CA ALA A 57 14.13 47.73 3.97
C ALA A 57 13.89 46.83 2.74
N ARG A 58 14.48 47.18 1.58
CA ARG A 58 14.42 46.33 0.39
C ARG A 58 15.17 45.02 0.57
N ILE A 59 16.39 45.06 1.10
CA ILE A 59 17.21 43.86 1.34
C ILE A 59 16.52 42.92 2.33
N ASP A 60 15.96 43.45 3.42
CA ASP A 60 15.23 42.65 4.39
C ASP A 60 13.93 42.07 3.80
N ALA A 61 13.21 42.84 2.98
CA ALA A 61 12.05 42.32 2.25
C ALA A 61 12.44 41.18 1.29
N GLU A 62 13.49 41.36 0.49
CA GLU A 62 14.01 40.35 -0.45
C GLU A 62 14.51 39.09 0.27
N LYS A 63 15.17 39.22 1.42
CA LYS A 63 15.57 38.08 2.26
C LYS A 63 14.37 37.30 2.77
N ARG A 64 13.34 38.00 3.28
CA ARG A 64 12.13 37.34 3.79
C ARG A 64 11.32 36.68 2.68
N THR A 65 11.30 37.23 1.47
CA THR A 65 10.65 36.57 0.32
C THR A 65 11.42 35.33 -0.08
N ALA A 66 12.74 35.42 -0.21
CA ALA A 66 13.60 34.27 -0.55
C ALA A 66 13.50 33.14 0.49
N GLU A 67 13.46 33.48 1.79
CA GLU A 67 13.26 32.49 2.85
C GLU A 67 11.89 31.80 2.78
N ARG A 68 10.82 32.54 2.44
CA ARG A 68 9.48 31.97 2.27
C ARG A 68 9.42 31.05 1.05
N GLU A 69 10.01 31.46 -0.06
CA GLU A 69 10.08 30.67 -1.30
C GLU A 69 10.87 29.39 -1.06
N ALA A 70 12.07 29.47 -0.49
CA ALA A 70 12.88 28.28 -0.17
C ALA A 70 12.17 27.34 0.81
N LYS A 71 11.42 27.88 1.79
CA LYS A 71 10.64 27.06 2.72
C LYS A 71 9.42 26.43 2.03
N ALA A 72 8.79 27.13 1.10
CA ALA A 72 7.68 26.60 0.30
C ALA A 72 8.17 25.48 -0.63
N GLU A 73 9.28 25.69 -1.34
CA GLU A 73 9.91 24.69 -2.21
C GLU A 73 10.30 23.43 -1.44
N LYS A 74 10.94 23.56 -0.27
CA LYS A 74 11.25 22.40 0.58
C LYS A 74 10.00 21.65 1.01
N ARG A 75 8.94 22.36 1.39
CA ARG A 75 7.66 21.73 1.77
C ARG A 75 7.03 20.99 0.62
N GLU A 76 7.05 21.55 -0.59
CA GLU A 76 6.54 20.88 -1.78
C GLU A 76 7.37 19.66 -2.15
N ALA A 77 8.70 19.79 -2.14
CA ALA A 77 9.61 18.68 -2.40
C ALA A 77 9.40 17.54 -1.38
N ASP A 78 9.27 17.85 -0.10
CA ASP A 78 9.00 16.87 0.96
C ASP A 78 7.62 16.21 0.78
N ARG A 79 6.60 16.97 0.37
CA ARG A 79 5.26 16.43 0.08
C ARG A 79 5.28 15.48 -1.10
N ILE A 80 5.92 15.88 -2.20
CA ILE A 80 6.04 15.05 -3.41
C ILE A 80 6.84 13.79 -3.10
N ALA A 81 7.98 13.91 -2.40
CA ALA A 81 8.80 12.77 -2.03
C ALA A 81 8.05 11.77 -1.15
N LYS A 82 7.26 12.24 -0.18
CA LYS A 82 6.39 11.37 0.65
C LYS A 82 5.31 10.70 -0.18
N TRP A 83 4.63 11.46 -1.03
CA TRP A 83 3.58 10.94 -1.90
C TRP A 83 4.10 9.85 -2.84
N ASP A 84 5.26 10.07 -3.45
CA ASP A 84 5.90 9.12 -4.36
C ASP A 84 6.34 7.85 -3.63
N ALA A 85 6.90 8.00 -2.42
CA ALA A 85 7.25 6.86 -1.57
C ALA A 85 6.03 6.02 -1.19
N GLU A 86 4.97 6.66 -0.68
CA GLU A 86 3.72 5.97 -0.32
C GLU A 86 3.07 5.32 -1.54
N THR A 87 3.04 6.01 -2.69
CA THR A 87 2.50 5.46 -3.94
C THR A 87 3.29 4.24 -4.41
N LYS A 88 4.62 4.28 -4.28
CA LYS A 88 5.49 3.14 -4.61
C LYS A 88 5.23 1.96 -3.69
N ASP A 89 5.12 2.20 -2.38
CA ASP A 89 4.87 1.15 -1.39
C ASP A 89 3.50 0.50 -1.62
N ILE A 90 2.46 1.31 -1.85
CA ILE A 90 1.11 0.81 -2.20
C ILE A 90 1.17 -0.02 -3.48
N ARG A 91 1.88 0.43 -4.51
CA ARG A 91 2.03 -0.30 -5.76
C ARG A 91 2.73 -1.64 -5.55
N MET A 92 3.82 -1.66 -4.79
CA MET A 92 4.56 -2.89 -4.48
C MET A 92 3.70 -3.86 -3.67
N ALA A 93 2.99 -3.39 -2.65
CA ALA A 93 2.07 -4.21 -1.88
C ALA A 93 0.94 -4.78 -2.76
N THR A 94 0.37 -3.96 -3.65
CA THR A 94 -0.69 -4.41 -4.57
C THR A 94 -0.18 -5.49 -5.52
N ILE A 95 1.04 -5.33 -6.06
CA ILE A 95 1.65 -6.35 -6.92
C ILE A 95 1.90 -7.64 -6.13
N GLY A 96 2.44 -7.53 -4.91
CA GLY A 96 2.68 -8.67 -4.02
C GLY A 96 1.41 -9.45 -3.72
N HIS A 97 0.37 -8.78 -3.24
CA HIS A 97 -0.91 -9.41 -2.93
C HIS A 97 -1.61 -9.99 -4.15
N LYS A 98 -1.45 -9.36 -5.33
CA LYS A 98 -1.98 -9.94 -6.57
C LYS A 98 -1.26 -11.24 -6.93
N ALA A 99 0.07 -11.29 -6.81
CA ALA A 99 0.83 -12.51 -7.04
C ALA A 99 0.46 -13.62 -6.03
N GLU A 100 0.28 -13.27 -4.76
CA GLU A 100 -0.22 -14.20 -3.74
C GLU A 100 -1.61 -14.73 -4.11
N ALA A 101 -2.53 -13.86 -4.52
CA ALA A 101 -3.87 -14.27 -4.97
C ALA A 101 -3.81 -15.23 -6.17
N ASP A 102 -2.96 -14.95 -7.16
CA ASP A 102 -2.79 -15.81 -8.34
C ASP A 102 -2.24 -17.19 -7.96
N THR A 103 -1.28 -17.25 -7.02
CA THR A 103 -0.74 -18.54 -6.53
C THR A 103 -1.79 -19.32 -5.73
N HIS A 104 -2.57 -18.67 -4.87
CA HIS A 104 -3.68 -19.31 -4.17
C HIS A 104 -4.77 -19.81 -5.12
N ALA A 105 -5.11 -19.04 -6.15
CA ALA A 105 -6.07 -19.47 -7.17
C ALA A 105 -5.58 -20.72 -7.92
N ALA A 106 -4.30 -20.78 -8.29
CA ALA A 106 -3.71 -21.96 -8.90
C ALA A 106 -3.75 -23.19 -7.98
N ASN A 107 -3.43 -23.01 -6.70
CA ASN A 107 -3.48 -24.07 -5.69
C ASN A 107 -4.91 -24.58 -5.44
N ILE A 108 -5.90 -23.70 -5.44
CA ILE A 108 -7.32 -24.08 -5.33
C ILE A 108 -7.69 -24.95 -6.52
N ALA A 109 -7.38 -24.53 -7.74
CA ALA A 109 -7.68 -25.29 -8.95
C ALA A 109 -7.00 -26.67 -8.95
N SER A 110 -5.74 -26.77 -8.50
CA SER A 110 -5.07 -28.07 -8.40
C SER A 110 -5.73 -28.97 -7.36
N LEU A 111 -6.08 -28.43 -6.19
CA LEU A 111 -6.74 -29.20 -5.14
C LEU A 111 -8.15 -29.66 -5.55
N GLU A 112 -8.90 -28.86 -6.30
CA GLU A 112 -10.20 -29.26 -6.86
C GLU A 112 -10.06 -30.45 -7.82
N ILE A 113 -9.06 -30.41 -8.71
CA ILE A 113 -8.75 -31.51 -9.63
C ILE A 113 -8.37 -32.78 -8.84
N GLU A 114 -7.50 -32.64 -7.84
CA GLU A 114 -7.10 -33.76 -6.98
C GLU A 114 -8.31 -34.37 -6.26
N LEU A 115 -9.17 -33.54 -5.70
CA LEU A 115 -10.37 -33.96 -4.98
C LEU A 115 -11.32 -34.75 -5.89
N ASP A 116 -11.58 -34.25 -7.09
CA ASP A 116 -12.42 -34.96 -8.06
C ASP A 116 -11.78 -36.26 -8.54
N SER A 117 -10.46 -36.28 -8.74
CA SER A 117 -9.74 -37.52 -9.06
C SER A 117 -9.86 -38.55 -7.94
N LEU A 118 -9.80 -38.11 -6.68
CA LEU A 118 -9.93 -38.98 -5.51
C LEU A 118 -11.34 -39.53 -5.39
N ARG A 119 -12.37 -38.70 -5.62
CA ARG A 119 -13.77 -39.13 -5.66
C ARG A 119 -14.03 -40.17 -6.76
N GLN A 120 -13.44 -39.99 -7.94
CA GLN A 120 -13.55 -40.98 -9.01
C GLN A 120 -12.83 -42.29 -8.66
N SER A 121 -11.65 -42.19 -8.03
CA SER A 121 -10.89 -43.35 -7.57
C SER A 121 -11.65 -44.14 -6.52
N THR A 122 -12.20 -43.48 -5.50
CA THR A 122 -12.99 -44.14 -4.45
C THR A 122 -14.24 -44.80 -5.02
N ALA A 123 -14.97 -44.13 -5.92
CA ALA A 123 -16.13 -44.72 -6.59
C ALA A 123 -15.76 -45.98 -7.39
N LYS A 124 -14.63 -45.97 -8.11
CA LYS A 124 -14.12 -47.13 -8.86
C LYS A 124 -13.74 -48.27 -7.93
N THR A 125 -13.01 -47.99 -6.86
CA THR A 125 -12.59 -49.01 -5.88
C THR A 125 -13.80 -49.64 -5.20
N ASN A 126 -14.77 -48.84 -4.73
CA ASN A 126 -15.99 -49.35 -4.13
C ASN A 126 -16.78 -50.25 -5.09
N ALA A 127 -16.88 -49.87 -6.36
CA ALA A 127 -17.53 -50.71 -7.37
C ALA A 127 -16.79 -52.03 -7.61
N ALA A 128 -15.45 -52.00 -7.61
CA ALA A 128 -14.62 -53.20 -7.74
C ALA A 128 -14.75 -54.12 -6.52
N GLU A 129 -14.77 -53.56 -5.30
CA GLU A 129 -14.97 -54.30 -4.06
C GLU A 129 -16.34 -55.01 -4.05
N LEU A 130 -17.42 -54.29 -4.34
CA LEU A 130 -18.76 -54.88 -4.43
C LEU A 130 -18.84 -56.00 -5.49
N ALA A 131 -18.16 -55.83 -6.62
CA ALA A 131 -18.10 -56.86 -7.65
C ALA A 131 -17.32 -58.11 -7.18
N LEU A 132 -16.24 -57.92 -6.41
CA LEU A 132 -15.47 -59.02 -5.82
C LEU A 132 -16.28 -59.75 -4.75
N GLU A 133 -16.94 -59.03 -3.85
CA GLU A 133 -17.83 -59.62 -2.84
C GLU A 133 -18.95 -60.44 -3.48
N LYS A 134 -19.58 -59.90 -4.54
CA LYS A 134 -20.59 -60.63 -5.31
C LYS A 134 -20.03 -61.93 -5.89
N ARG A 135 -18.82 -61.93 -6.44
CA ARG A 135 -18.18 -63.14 -6.98
C ARG A 135 -17.92 -64.18 -5.88
N VAL A 136 -17.47 -63.75 -4.70
CA VAL A 136 -17.26 -64.63 -3.55
C VAL A 136 -18.58 -65.26 -3.10
N GLU A 137 -19.66 -64.49 -2.99
CA GLU A 137 -20.96 -65.03 -2.62
C GLU A 137 -21.53 -66.00 -3.67
N MET A 138 -21.39 -65.68 -4.97
CA MET A 138 -21.76 -66.60 -6.04
C MET A 138 -20.98 -67.92 -5.97
N ALA A 139 -19.68 -67.86 -5.67
CA ALA A 139 -18.86 -69.06 -5.48
C ALA A 139 -19.30 -69.86 -4.24
N ARG A 140 -19.67 -69.20 -3.14
CA ARG A 140 -20.22 -69.85 -1.94
C ARG A 140 -21.55 -70.55 -2.25
N ILE A 141 -22.45 -69.92 -3.01
CA ILE A 141 -23.71 -70.54 -3.44
C ILE A 141 -23.44 -71.76 -4.34
N ALA A 142 -22.56 -71.62 -5.33
CA ALA A 142 -22.19 -72.72 -6.21
C ALA A 142 -21.63 -73.92 -5.43
N LYS A 143 -20.76 -73.67 -4.44
CA LYS A 143 -20.24 -74.69 -3.53
C LYS A 143 -21.37 -75.40 -2.76
N ARG A 144 -22.28 -74.66 -2.13
CA ARG A 144 -23.42 -75.25 -1.40
C ARG A 144 -24.31 -76.08 -2.31
N ASN A 145 -24.57 -75.63 -3.53
CA ASN A 145 -25.36 -76.38 -4.51
C ASN A 145 -24.67 -77.69 -4.90
N ALA A 146 -23.35 -77.66 -5.15
CA ALA A 146 -22.57 -78.86 -5.43
C ALA A 146 -22.58 -79.85 -4.26
N GLU A 147 -22.46 -79.36 -3.02
CA GLU A 147 -22.55 -80.18 -1.81
C GLU A 147 -23.93 -80.87 -1.69
N LEU A 148 -25.02 -80.16 -1.95
CA LEU A 148 -26.37 -80.73 -1.96
C LEU A 148 -26.55 -81.79 -3.05
N GLU A 149 -25.98 -81.59 -4.24
CA GLU A 149 -26.00 -82.61 -5.30
C GLU A 149 -25.21 -83.86 -4.93
N ILE A 150 -24.03 -83.70 -4.31
CA ILE A 150 -23.22 -84.80 -3.81
C ILE A 150 -24.03 -85.59 -2.77
N GLN A 151 -24.67 -84.91 -1.81
CA GLN A 151 -25.52 -85.55 -0.80
C GLN A 151 -26.67 -86.33 -1.45
N ARG A 152 -27.42 -85.72 -2.37
CA ARG A 152 -28.53 -86.39 -3.09
C ARG A 152 -28.07 -87.62 -3.88
N LYS A 153 -26.96 -87.52 -4.60
CA LYS A 153 -26.40 -88.65 -5.36
C LYS A 153 -25.93 -89.76 -4.43
N THR A 154 -25.30 -89.40 -3.32
CA THR A 154 -24.86 -90.36 -2.29
C THR A 154 -26.07 -91.08 -1.69
N GLU A 155 -27.12 -90.35 -1.30
CA GLU A 155 -28.38 -90.95 -0.81
C GLU A 155 -29.03 -91.85 -1.86
N MET A 156 -29.05 -91.45 -3.13
CA MET A 156 -29.58 -92.30 -4.21
C MET A 156 -28.77 -93.57 -4.39
N MET A 157 -27.43 -93.49 -4.35
CA MET A 157 -26.55 -94.66 -4.39
C MET A 157 -26.80 -95.59 -3.20
N ILE A 158 -26.93 -95.04 -1.99
CA ILE A 158 -27.26 -95.82 -0.77
C ILE A 158 -28.61 -96.51 -0.95
N ARG A 159 -29.67 -95.80 -1.34
CA ARG A 159 -31.01 -96.39 -1.57
C ARG A 159 -31.00 -97.44 -2.68
N THR A 160 -30.20 -97.24 -3.73
CA THR A 160 -30.08 -98.21 -4.83
C THR A 160 -29.34 -99.46 -4.37
N ALA A 161 -28.27 -99.30 -3.58
CA ALA A 161 -27.58 -100.41 -2.95
C ALA A 161 -28.51 -101.18 -2.00
N GLU A 162 -29.25 -100.49 -1.14
CA GLU A 162 -30.25 -101.09 -0.23
C GLU A 162 -31.34 -101.87 -0.98
N ARG A 163 -31.77 -101.41 -2.16
CA ARG A 163 -32.79 -102.09 -2.98
C ARG A 163 -32.23 -103.17 -3.89
N SER A 164 -30.91 -103.24 -4.07
CA SER A 164 -30.27 -104.24 -4.92
C SER A 164 -30.20 -105.58 -4.19
N ALA A 165 -30.84 -106.60 -4.77
CA ALA A 165 -30.81 -107.97 -4.25
C ALA A 165 -29.38 -108.58 -4.19
N VAL A 166 -28.42 -107.99 -4.89
CA VAL A 166 -27.00 -108.41 -4.87
C VAL A 166 -26.26 -107.88 -3.63
N ALA A 167 -26.72 -106.77 -3.05
CA ALA A 167 -26.12 -106.15 -1.86
C ALA A 167 -26.86 -106.52 -0.56
N GLN A 168 -28.06 -107.11 -0.64
CA GLN A 168 -28.75 -107.69 0.52
C GLN A 168 -28.22 -109.10 0.79
N MET A 169 -27.90 -109.39 2.05
CA MET A 169 -27.53 -110.75 2.47
C MET A 169 -28.75 -111.67 2.25
N PRO A 170 -28.59 -112.83 1.58
CA PRO A 170 -29.72 -113.71 1.30
C PRO A 170 -30.41 -114.09 2.62
N PRO A 171 -31.76 -114.13 2.66
CA PRO A 171 -32.47 -114.50 3.87
C PRO A 171 -31.99 -115.88 4.34
N PRO A 172 -31.75 -116.08 5.64
CA PRO A 172 -31.27 -117.36 6.16
C PRO A 172 -32.24 -118.47 5.73
N PRO A 173 -31.73 -119.64 5.30
CA PRO A 173 -32.57 -120.72 4.80
C PRO A 173 -33.61 -121.12 5.86
N VAL A 174 -34.88 -121.15 5.46
CA VAL A 174 -36.00 -121.50 6.34
C VAL A 174 -35.75 -122.91 6.88
N PRO A 175 -35.71 -123.14 8.21
CA PRO A 175 -35.49 -124.47 8.74
C PRO A 175 -36.65 -125.37 8.34
N THR A 176 -36.39 -126.31 7.43
CA THR A 176 -37.31 -127.39 7.10
C THR A 176 -37.52 -128.23 8.35
N LYS A 177 -38.64 -128.06 9.04
CA LYS A 177 -39.08 -129.02 10.05
C LYS A 177 -39.20 -130.40 9.38
N ARG A 178 -38.22 -131.28 9.64
CA ARG A 178 -38.35 -132.70 9.35
C ARG A 178 -39.56 -133.22 10.14
N ARG A 179 -40.66 -133.49 9.45
CA ARG A 179 -41.69 -134.40 9.95
C ARG A 179 -41.11 -135.81 9.87
N ARG A 180 -40.77 -136.38 11.03
CA ARG A 180 -40.94 -137.80 11.39
C ARG A 180 -40.50 -137.98 12.83
#